data_AF-A0A9P6Y1I7-F1
#
_entry.id   AF-A0A9P6Y1I7-F1
#
_cell.length_a   1.000
_cell.length_b   1.000
_cell.length_c   1.000
_cell.angle_alpha   90.00
_cell.angle_beta   90.00
_cell.angle_gamma   90.00
#
_symmetry.space_group_name_H-M   'P 1'
#
loop_
_entity.id
_entity.type
_entity.pdbx_description
1 polymer ?
#
loop_
_entity_poly.entity_id
_entity_poly.type
_entity_poly.pdbx_seq_one_letter_code
_entity_poly.pdbx_strand_id
1 'polypeptide(L)'
;MLTARSEPDVKAVRMANDPGAFRLDEANAFIEKMGQDFATAFLYGDTSINPEQFYGLQPRYSAISGSNVSQNIISAGGSGSANTSIYLVGLGKNKVFGIYPKNSKAGLTHQDLGELDAFDANNDRYRAYGDLFEWDCGLVVKDWRYVSRICNIDVSDASSGTGTMANQKLIELMIDAKNRLPIRRWKRWH
;
A
#
# COMPACT_ATOMS: atom_id res chain seq x y z
N MET A 1 1.75 -9.98 -7.50
CA MET A 1 3.21 -10.00 -7.72
C MET A 1 3.57 -8.67 -8.34
N LEU A 2 4.49 -7.92 -7.73
CA LEU A 2 5.04 -6.71 -8.34
C LEU A 2 6.46 -7.02 -8.82
N THR A 3 6.78 -6.63 -10.04
CA THR A 3 8.09 -6.89 -10.64
C THR A 3 8.58 -5.62 -11.31
N ALA A 4 9.82 -5.25 -11.05
CA ALA A 4 10.49 -4.14 -11.73
C ALA A 4 11.89 -4.57 -12.15
N ARG A 5 12.37 -3.97 -13.24
CA ARG A 5 13.70 -4.24 -13.77
C ARG A 5 14.42 -2.92 -14.01
N SER A 6 15.63 -2.81 -13.50
CA SER A 6 16.55 -1.70 -13.78
C SER A 6 17.59 -2.17 -14.79
N GLU A 7 17.80 -1.38 -15.84
CA GLU A 7 18.66 -1.72 -16.97
C GLU A 7 19.67 -0.59 -17.31
N PRO A 8 20.61 -0.22 -16.41
CA PRO A 8 21.60 0.83 -16.72
C PRO A 8 22.63 0.39 -17.77
N ASP A 9 23.04 1.32 -18.65
CA ASP A 9 24.06 1.07 -19.69
C ASP A 9 25.42 0.67 -19.08
N VAL A 10 26.00 -0.42 -19.58
CA VAL A 10 27.29 -0.96 -19.16
C VAL A 10 28.40 0.08 -19.29
N LYS A 11 28.41 0.89 -20.36
CA LYS A 11 29.47 1.90 -20.55
C LYS A 11 29.38 3.00 -19.50
N ALA A 12 28.17 3.49 -19.21
CA ALA A 12 27.95 4.49 -18.18
C ALA A 12 28.36 3.98 -16.80
N VAL A 13 27.98 2.75 -16.45
CA VAL A 13 28.33 2.10 -15.18
C VAL A 13 29.85 1.92 -15.03
N ARG A 14 30.56 1.53 -16.09
CA ARG A 14 32.03 1.34 -16.07
C ARG A 14 32.82 2.65 -16.01
N MET A 15 32.21 3.77 -16.40
CA MET A 15 32.82 5.10 -16.30
C MET A 15 32.63 5.74 -14.92
N ALA A 16 31.73 5.20 -14.09
CA ALA A 16 31.51 5.69 -12.74
C ALA A 16 32.68 5.32 -11.81
N ASN A 17 32.99 6.20 -10.85
CA ASN A 17 34.01 5.94 -9.83
C ASN A 17 33.63 4.78 -8.91
N ASP A 18 32.33 4.59 -8.66
CA ASP A 18 31.77 3.45 -7.94
C ASP A 18 30.62 2.85 -8.77
N PRO A 19 30.91 1.79 -9.56
CA PRO A 19 29.90 1.11 -10.37
C PRO A 19 28.75 0.52 -9.55
N GLY A 20 29.00 0.13 -8.29
CA GLY A 20 27.99 -0.46 -7.42
C GLY A 20 27.00 0.59 -6.92
N ALA A 21 27.50 1.75 -6.50
CA ALA A 21 26.66 2.88 -6.08
C ALA A 21 25.81 3.42 -7.23
N PHE A 22 26.37 3.55 -8.43
CA PHE A 22 25.63 4.02 -9.61
C PHE A 22 24.47 3.08 -9.97
N ARG A 23 24.67 1.76 -9.92
CA ARG A 23 23.60 0.78 -10.15
C ARG A 23 22.49 0.88 -9.10
N LEU A 24 22.86 1.09 -7.84
CA LEU A 24 21.89 1.26 -6.74
C LEU A 24 21.06 2.53 -6.94
N ASP A 25 21.69 3.65 -7.31
CA ASP A 25 21.00 4.93 -7.51
C ASP A 25 19.97 4.85 -8.64
N GLU A 26 20.31 4.19 -9.75
CA GLU A 26 19.36 3.90 -10.84
C GLU A 26 18.24 2.96 -10.37
N ALA A 27 18.55 1.93 -9.58
CA ALA A 27 17.57 1.00 -9.04
C ALA A 27 16.61 1.62 -8.01
N ASN A 28 17.04 2.66 -7.27
CA ASN A 28 16.25 3.27 -6.20
C ASN A 28 14.90 3.81 -6.70
N ALA A 29 14.86 4.40 -7.91
CA ALA A 29 13.62 4.89 -8.50
C ALA A 29 12.60 3.76 -8.77
N PHE A 30 13.08 2.59 -9.20
CA PHE A 30 12.23 1.41 -9.41
C PHE A 30 11.71 0.84 -8.09
N ILE A 31 12.57 0.77 -7.08
CA ILE A 31 12.18 0.29 -5.74
C ILE A 31 11.12 1.22 -5.11
N GLU A 32 11.30 2.53 -5.23
CA GLU A 32 10.33 3.52 -4.74
C GLU A 32 8.97 3.38 -5.44
N LYS A 33 8.98 3.26 -6.77
CA LYS A 33 7.75 3.03 -7.53
C LYS A 33 7.04 1.74 -7.10
N MET A 34 7.78 0.65 -6.90
CA MET A 34 7.21 -0.60 -6.37
C MET A 34 6.59 -0.41 -4.97
N GLY A 35 7.21 0.40 -4.11
CA GLY A 35 6.65 0.78 -2.80
C GLY A 35 5.33 1.52 -2.92
N GLN A 36 5.24 2.47 -3.84
CA GLN A 36 4.02 3.25 -4.10
C GLN A 36 2.91 2.38 -4.72
N ASP A 37 3.26 1.50 -5.66
CA ASP A 37 2.31 0.56 -6.26
C ASP A 37 1.77 -0.43 -5.22
N PHE A 38 2.62 -0.91 -4.30
CA PHE A 38 2.19 -1.73 -3.17
C PHE A 38 1.22 -0.97 -2.25
N ALA A 39 1.53 0.27 -1.87
CA ALA A 39 0.68 1.07 -1.00
C ALA A 39 -0.69 1.34 -1.64
N THR A 40 -0.69 1.61 -2.95
CA THR A 40 -1.92 1.81 -3.74
C THR A 40 -2.75 0.53 -3.78
N ALA A 41 -2.13 -0.63 -4.05
CA ALA A 41 -2.82 -1.92 -4.04
C ALA A 41 -3.33 -2.31 -2.63
N PHE A 42 -2.56 -1.99 -1.59
CA PHE A 42 -2.95 -2.23 -0.19
C PHE A 42 -4.26 -1.51 0.18
N LEU A 43 -4.40 -0.26 -0.24
CA LEU A 43 -5.62 0.52 0.01
C LEU A 43 -6.71 0.21 -1.02
N TYR A 44 -6.42 0.28 -2.31
CA TYR A 44 -7.42 0.34 -3.38
C TYR A 44 -7.46 -0.86 -4.31
N GLY A 45 -6.60 -1.86 -4.12
CA GLY A 45 -6.53 -3.04 -4.99
C GLY A 45 -7.87 -3.76 -5.07
N ASP A 46 -8.36 -4.01 -6.28
CA ASP A 46 -9.63 -4.69 -6.53
C ASP A 46 -9.47 -5.75 -7.63
N THR A 47 -9.60 -7.02 -7.24
CA THR A 47 -9.46 -8.19 -8.12
C THR A 47 -10.56 -8.28 -9.18
N SER A 48 -11.66 -7.53 -9.05
CA SER A 48 -12.72 -7.48 -10.06
C SER A 48 -12.39 -6.56 -11.24
N ILE A 49 -11.53 -5.57 -11.02
CA ILE A 49 -11.07 -4.61 -12.04
C ILE A 49 -9.67 -5.02 -12.52
N ASN A 50 -8.75 -5.23 -11.57
CA ASN A 50 -7.36 -5.59 -11.80
C ASN A 50 -7.08 -6.95 -11.14
N PRO A 51 -7.27 -8.08 -11.84
CA PRO A 51 -7.11 -9.42 -11.25
C PRO A 51 -5.67 -9.74 -10.81
N GLU A 52 -4.68 -8.99 -11.31
CA GLU A 52 -3.27 -9.12 -10.97
C GLU A 52 -2.92 -8.54 -9.58
N GLN A 53 -3.74 -7.61 -9.09
CA GLN A 53 -3.58 -6.96 -7.79
C GLN A 53 -4.31 -7.76 -6.71
N PHE A 54 -3.76 -7.77 -5.50
CA PHE A 54 -4.46 -8.38 -4.38
C PHE A 54 -5.59 -7.49 -3.89
N TYR A 55 -6.62 -8.09 -3.29
CA TYR A 55 -7.82 -7.37 -2.82
C TYR A 55 -7.52 -6.55 -1.55
N GLY A 56 -7.49 -5.22 -1.70
CA GLY A 56 -7.12 -4.23 -0.71
C GLY A 56 -8.20 -3.93 0.33
N LEU A 57 -8.03 -2.83 1.07
CA LEU A 57 -8.93 -2.43 2.16
C LEU A 57 -10.20 -1.71 1.68
N GLN A 58 -10.10 -0.75 0.78
CA GLN A 58 -11.21 0.05 0.27
C GLN A 58 -12.39 -0.79 -0.22
N PRO A 59 -12.22 -1.78 -1.11
CA PRO A 59 -13.38 -2.54 -1.61
C PRO A 59 -14.01 -3.42 -0.51
N ARG A 60 -13.25 -3.81 0.53
CA ARG A 60 -13.78 -4.51 1.73
C ARG A 60 -14.61 -3.59 2.64
N TYR A 61 -14.25 -2.31 2.74
CA TYR A 61 -14.89 -1.31 3.60
C TYR A 61 -15.61 -0.23 2.77
N SER A 62 -16.32 -0.64 1.72
CA SER A 62 -16.88 0.27 0.71
C SER A 62 -18.24 0.88 1.11
N ALA A 63 -19.08 0.15 1.85
CA ALA A 63 -20.47 0.54 2.12
C ALA A 63 -20.74 0.87 3.59
N ILE A 64 -21.34 2.04 3.86
CA ILE A 64 -21.65 2.56 5.21
C ILE A 64 -22.88 1.87 5.83
N SER A 65 -23.62 1.08 5.06
CA SER A 65 -24.74 0.27 5.53
C SER A 65 -24.84 -1.04 4.73
N GLY A 66 -25.65 -1.98 5.21
CA GLY A 66 -25.96 -3.22 4.47
C GLY A 66 -24.95 -4.35 4.62
N SER A 67 -23.85 -4.16 5.38
CA SER A 67 -22.89 -5.21 5.71
C SER A 67 -22.52 -5.18 7.19
N ASN A 68 -22.11 -6.32 7.75
CA ASN A 68 -21.53 -6.38 9.10
C ASN A 68 -20.31 -5.45 9.22
N VAL A 69 -19.54 -5.33 8.13
CA VAL A 69 -18.34 -4.49 8.05
C VAL A 69 -18.67 -3.00 8.21
N SER A 70 -19.89 -2.58 7.87
CA SER A 70 -20.35 -1.20 7.97
C SER A 70 -20.32 -0.66 9.40
N GLN A 71 -20.38 -1.52 10.42
CA GLN A 71 -20.24 -1.13 11.82
C GLN A 71 -18.90 -0.47 12.13
N ASN A 72 -17.87 -0.75 11.33
CA ASN A 72 -16.53 -0.19 11.47
C ASN A 72 -16.25 0.96 10.50
N ILE A 73 -17.28 1.47 9.83
CA ILE A 73 -17.17 2.60 8.92
C ILE A 73 -17.90 3.79 9.55
N ILE A 74 -17.17 4.89 9.70
CA ILE A 74 -17.66 6.15 10.24
C ILE A 74 -17.73 7.14 9.08
N SER A 75 -18.86 7.80 8.88
CA SER A 75 -18.93 8.91 7.92
C SER A 75 -18.56 10.21 8.61
N ALA A 76 -17.68 10.99 7.98
CA ALA A 76 -17.30 12.33 8.42
C ALA A 76 -18.26 13.42 7.89
N GLY A 77 -19.26 13.03 7.09
CA GLY A 77 -20.33 13.93 6.62
C GLY A 77 -20.01 14.72 5.36
N GLY A 78 -18.80 14.60 4.80
CA GLY A 78 -18.43 15.18 3.51
C GLY A 78 -19.29 14.63 2.36
N SER A 79 -19.48 15.47 1.34
CA SER A 79 -20.28 15.13 0.14
C SER A 79 -19.52 15.54 -1.12
N GLY A 80 -19.95 15.06 -2.30
CA GLY A 80 -19.23 15.32 -3.55
C GLY A 80 -17.95 14.48 -3.71
N SER A 81 -17.06 14.93 -4.60
CA SER A 81 -15.87 14.18 -5.04
C SER A 81 -14.58 14.54 -4.30
N ALA A 82 -14.52 15.67 -3.62
CA ALA A 82 -13.32 16.17 -2.92
C ALA A 82 -13.18 15.58 -1.50
N ASN A 83 -13.32 14.26 -1.40
CA ASN A 83 -13.35 13.54 -0.14
C ASN A 83 -12.19 12.55 -0.02
N THR A 84 -11.61 12.46 1.17
CA THR A 84 -10.61 11.46 1.55
C THR A 84 -11.12 10.54 2.65
N SER A 85 -10.32 9.54 3.01
CA SER A 85 -10.64 8.62 4.10
C SER A 85 -9.40 8.22 4.89
N ILE A 86 -9.60 7.91 6.17
CA ILE A 86 -8.56 7.46 7.09
C ILE A 86 -8.84 6.03 7.50
N TYR A 87 -7.80 5.20 7.53
CA TYR A 87 -7.85 3.81 7.96
C TYR A 87 -7.05 3.60 9.24
N LEU A 88 -7.66 2.93 10.22
CA LEU A 88 -6.98 2.44 11.42
C LEU A 88 -6.95 0.91 11.37
N VAL A 89 -5.76 0.32 11.27
CA VAL A 89 -5.57 -1.13 11.04
C VAL A 89 -4.83 -1.76 12.21
N GLY A 90 -5.45 -2.75 12.84
CA GLY A 90 -4.84 -3.59 13.87
C GLY A 90 -4.10 -4.79 13.27
N LEU A 91 -2.79 -4.63 13.03
CA LEU A 91 -1.95 -5.71 12.49
C LEU A 91 -1.75 -6.86 13.50
N GLY A 92 -1.76 -8.10 13.02
CA GLY A 92 -1.46 -9.29 13.82
C GLY A 92 -1.92 -10.60 13.19
N LYS A 93 -1.33 -11.72 13.62
CA LYS A 93 -1.53 -13.07 13.04
C LYS A 93 -2.99 -13.55 12.98
N ASN A 94 -3.83 -13.13 13.91
CA ASN A 94 -5.27 -13.47 13.94
C ASN A 94 -6.18 -12.30 13.52
N LYS A 95 -5.61 -11.24 12.95
CA LYS A 95 -6.28 -9.98 12.62
C LYS A 95 -6.07 -9.65 11.15
N VAL A 96 -5.32 -8.59 10.84
CA VAL A 96 -4.86 -8.23 9.51
C VAL A 96 -3.37 -8.52 9.40
N PHE A 97 -2.97 -9.24 8.36
CA PHE A 97 -1.56 -9.55 8.12
C PHE A 97 -1.27 -9.69 6.63
N GLY A 98 -0.03 -9.41 6.26
CA GLY A 98 0.49 -9.68 4.93
C GLY A 98 0.79 -11.17 4.75
N ILE A 99 0.56 -11.68 3.54
CA ILE A 99 0.94 -13.03 3.13
C ILE A 99 1.88 -12.96 1.94
N TYR A 100 2.65 -14.03 1.77
CA TYR A 100 3.48 -14.29 0.60
C TYR A 100 3.37 -15.79 0.28
N PRO A 101 3.56 -16.18 -0.99
CA PRO A 101 3.53 -17.58 -1.42
C PRO A 101 4.50 -18.49 -0.64
N LYS A 102 4.14 -19.77 -0.52
CA LYS A 102 5.07 -20.77 -0.01
C LYS A 102 6.23 -20.92 -0.99
N ASN A 103 7.46 -20.96 -0.48
CA ASN A 103 8.72 -20.98 -1.25
C ASN A 103 9.12 -19.64 -1.90
N SER A 104 8.40 -18.54 -1.68
CA SER A 104 8.95 -17.21 -1.94
C SER A 104 9.52 -16.61 -0.65
N LYS A 105 10.34 -15.56 -0.78
CA LYS A 105 10.84 -14.80 0.36
C LYS A 105 9.87 -13.66 0.68
N ALA A 106 9.67 -13.39 1.97
CA ALA A 106 8.93 -12.22 2.39
C ALA A 106 9.74 -10.95 2.08
N GLY A 107 9.09 -9.96 1.48
CA GLY A 107 9.70 -8.67 1.16
C GLY A 107 10.23 -8.58 -0.27
N LEU A 108 11.04 -7.56 -0.52
CA LEU A 108 11.67 -7.31 -1.81
C LEU A 108 12.83 -8.30 -2.02
N THR A 109 12.80 -9.04 -3.12
CA THR A 109 13.92 -9.85 -3.58
C THR A 109 14.62 -9.16 -4.72
N HIS A 110 15.95 -9.07 -4.62
CA HIS A 110 16.82 -8.54 -5.66
C HIS A 110 17.63 -9.68 -6.26
N GLN A 111 17.66 -9.74 -7.59
CA GLN A 111 18.48 -10.67 -8.37
C GLN A 111 19.27 -9.89 -9.42
N ASP A 112 20.60 -10.02 -9.37
CA ASP A 112 21.49 -9.52 -10.42
C ASP A 112 21.47 -10.52 -11.60
N LEU A 113 21.07 -10.03 -12.78
CA LEU A 113 21.03 -10.78 -14.04
C LEU A 113 22.34 -10.65 -14.83
N GLY A 114 23.25 -9.77 -14.41
CA GLY A 114 24.51 -9.49 -15.11
C GLY A 114 24.30 -8.69 -16.40
N GLU A 115 25.23 -8.81 -17.35
CA GLU A 115 25.18 -8.10 -18.63
C GLU A 115 24.18 -8.75 -19.59
N LEU A 116 23.33 -7.92 -20.18
CA LEU A 116 22.28 -8.32 -21.11
C LEU A 116 22.08 -7.29 -22.22
N ASP A 117 21.39 -7.70 -23.28
CA ASP A 117 20.96 -6.80 -24.34
C ASP A 117 19.61 -6.17 -23.94
N ALA A 118 19.61 -4.85 -23.78
CA ALA A 118 18.41 -4.05 -23.51
C ALA A 118 18.02 -3.25 -24.76
N PHE A 119 16.78 -2.75 -24.79
CA PHE A 119 16.23 -1.98 -25.90
C PHE A 119 16.09 -0.51 -25.50
N ASP A 120 16.53 0.39 -26.38
CA ASP A 120 16.29 1.81 -26.21
C ASP A 120 14.88 2.21 -26.68
N ALA A 121 14.56 3.51 -26.61
CA ALA A 121 13.26 4.03 -27.06
C ALA A 121 12.98 3.84 -28.57
N ASN A 122 14.02 3.63 -29.38
CA ASN A 122 13.93 3.37 -30.82
C ASN A 122 13.98 1.86 -31.16
N ASN A 123 13.99 0.99 -30.13
CA ASN A 123 14.13 -0.46 -30.25
C ASN A 123 15.51 -0.92 -30.76
N ASP A 124 16.53 -0.07 -30.63
CA ASP A 124 17.92 -0.41 -30.88
C ASP A 124 18.52 -1.10 -29.65
N ARG A 125 19.40 -2.09 -29.89
CA ARG A 125 20.01 -2.89 -28.83
C ARG A 125 21.24 -2.20 -28.25
N TYR A 126 21.32 -2.14 -26.93
CA TYR A 126 22.52 -1.73 -26.20
C TYR A 126 22.85 -2.73 -25.08
N ARG A 127 24.09 -2.69 -24.61
CA ARG A 127 24.55 -3.52 -23.49
C ARG A 127 24.16 -2.84 -22.17
N ALA A 128 23.35 -3.51 -21.36
CA ALA A 128 22.95 -3.07 -20.03
C ALA A 128 23.36 -4.07 -18.95
N TYR A 129 23.55 -3.60 -17.71
CA TYR A 129 23.45 -4.48 -16.55
C TYR A 129 21.97 -4.66 -16.20
N GLY A 130 21.55 -5.83 -15.76
CA GLY A 130 20.16 -6.09 -15.35
C GLY A 130 20.02 -6.36 -13.87
N ASP A 131 19.19 -5.58 -13.21
CA ASP A 131 18.76 -5.84 -11.83
C ASP A 131 17.25 -6.12 -11.82
N LEU A 132 16.87 -7.31 -11.36
CA LEU A 132 15.48 -7.73 -11.22
C LEU A 132 15.04 -7.59 -9.76
N PHE A 133 13.94 -6.88 -9.56
CA PHE A 133 13.29 -6.70 -8.27
C PHE A 133 11.92 -7.35 -8.30
N GLU A 134 11.68 -8.29 -7.40
CA GLU A 134 10.41 -9.00 -7.25
C GLU A 134 9.86 -8.77 -5.85
N TRP A 135 8.56 -8.54 -5.76
CA TRP A 135 7.85 -8.46 -4.50
C TRP A 135 6.52 -9.22 -4.58
N ASP A 136 6.51 -10.39 -3.95
CA ASP A 136 5.30 -11.16 -3.73
C ASP A 136 4.65 -10.80 -2.41
N CYS A 137 3.51 -10.15 -2.51
CA CYS A 137 2.73 -9.73 -1.35
C CYS A 137 1.24 -9.94 -1.60
N GLY A 138 0.53 -10.21 -0.51
CA GLY A 138 -0.92 -10.23 -0.45
C GLY A 138 -1.40 -9.77 0.92
N LEU A 139 -2.69 -9.46 1.01
CA LEU A 139 -3.32 -8.98 2.23
C LEU A 139 -4.41 -9.94 2.68
N VAL A 140 -4.36 -10.35 3.94
CA VAL A 140 -5.43 -11.12 4.58
C VAL A 140 -6.07 -10.27 5.68
N VAL A 141 -7.38 -10.10 5.57
CA VAL A 141 -8.24 -9.56 6.64
C VAL A 141 -9.01 -10.74 7.22
N LYS A 142 -8.47 -11.35 8.29
CA LYS A 142 -9.07 -12.52 8.94
C LYS A 142 -10.23 -12.13 9.85
N ASP A 143 -10.10 -11.01 10.54
CA ASP A 143 -11.15 -10.44 11.39
C ASP A 143 -11.37 -8.98 10.98
N TRP A 144 -12.53 -8.73 10.36
CA TRP A 144 -12.94 -7.42 9.86
C TRP A 144 -13.07 -6.37 10.98
N ARG A 145 -13.25 -6.81 12.22
CA ARG A 145 -13.42 -5.90 13.36
C ARG A 145 -12.14 -5.13 13.70
N TYR A 146 -10.99 -5.60 13.21
CA TYR A 146 -9.68 -4.98 13.46
C TYR A 146 -9.29 -3.90 12.45
N VAL A 147 -10.19 -3.48 11.58
CA VAL A 147 -10.00 -2.30 10.73
C VAL A 147 -11.18 -1.38 10.93
N SER A 148 -10.90 -0.08 11.10
CA SER A 148 -11.92 0.98 11.09
C SER A 148 -11.60 1.97 9.97
N ARG A 149 -12.63 2.45 9.27
CA ARG A 149 -12.52 3.46 8.21
C ARG A 149 -13.33 4.70 8.60
N ILE A 150 -12.71 5.87 8.53
CA ILE A 150 -13.41 7.16 8.54
C ILE A 150 -13.51 7.60 7.09
N CYS A 151 -14.70 7.57 6.52
CA CYS A 151 -14.98 7.91 5.12
C CYS A 151 -15.55 9.33 5.00
N ASN A 152 -15.51 9.88 3.78
CA ASN A 152 -16.12 11.16 3.43
C ASN A 152 -15.56 12.35 4.25
N ILE A 153 -14.24 12.42 4.40
CA ILE A 153 -13.57 13.58 5.00
C ILE A 153 -13.36 14.61 3.89
N ASP A 154 -14.05 15.74 3.96
CA ASP A 154 -13.82 16.83 3.02
C ASP A 154 -12.43 17.45 3.25
N VAL A 155 -11.62 17.53 2.19
CA VAL A 155 -10.21 17.97 2.28
C VAL A 155 -10.11 19.48 2.59
N SER A 156 -11.06 20.27 2.11
CA SER A 156 -11.09 21.71 2.36
C SER A 156 -11.49 22.02 3.80
N ASP A 157 -12.50 21.33 4.32
CA ASP A 157 -12.91 21.44 5.73
C ASP A 157 -11.82 20.92 6.66
N ALA A 158 -11.16 19.81 6.33
CA ALA A 158 -10.10 19.22 7.16
C ALA A 158 -8.86 20.11 7.28
N SER A 159 -8.50 20.83 6.22
CA SER A 159 -7.33 21.73 6.24
C SER A 159 -7.63 23.06 6.95
N SER A 160 -8.87 23.55 6.85
CA SER A 160 -9.29 24.82 7.45
C SER A 160 -9.89 24.68 8.85
N GLY A 161 -10.27 23.46 9.27
CA GLY A 161 -10.95 23.21 10.54
C GLY A 161 -12.37 23.78 10.57
N THR A 162 -13.05 23.85 9.43
CA THR A 162 -14.41 24.41 9.30
C THR A 162 -15.43 23.36 8.89
N GLY A 163 -16.70 23.76 8.77
CA GLY A 163 -17.77 22.93 8.21
C GLY A 163 -17.94 21.60 8.95
N THR A 164 -17.81 20.50 8.22
CA THR A 164 -17.91 19.12 8.74
C THR A 164 -16.77 18.75 9.70
N MET A 165 -15.66 19.51 9.69
CA MET A 165 -14.47 19.31 10.52
C MET A 165 -14.30 20.37 11.62
N ALA A 166 -15.31 21.21 11.87
CA ALA A 166 -15.30 22.21 12.92
C ALA A 166 -15.14 21.61 14.34
N ASN A 167 -14.69 22.42 15.30
CA ASN A 167 -14.55 22.03 16.71
C ASN A 167 -13.72 20.76 16.93
N GLN A 168 -12.64 20.59 16.17
CA GLN A 168 -11.74 19.43 16.27
C GLN A 168 -12.44 18.09 15.99
N LYS A 169 -13.47 18.08 15.12
CA LYS A 169 -14.26 16.87 14.83
C LYS A 169 -13.41 15.68 14.40
N LEU A 170 -12.31 15.92 13.70
CA LEU A 170 -11.39 14.86 13.26
C LEU A 170 -10.84 14.05 14.44
N ILE A 171 -10.54 14.70 15.57
CA ILE A 171 -10.03 14.02 16.78
C ILE A 171 -11.13 13.15 17.38
N GLU A 172 -12.36 13.65 17.46
CA GLU A 172 -13.51 12.86 17.93
C GLU A 172 -13.74 11.62 17.07
N LEU A 173 -13.67 11.77 15.74
CA LEU A 173 -13.83 10.67 14.79
C LEU A 173 -12.71 9.63 14.92
N MET A 174 -11.48 10.07 15.18
CA MET A 174 -10.36 9.15 15.45
C MET A 174 -10.53 8.41 16.79
N ILE A 175 -11.07 9.06 17.81
CA ILE A 175 -11.40 8.41 19.09
C ILE A 175 -12.51 7.36 18.89
N ASP A 176 -13.57 7.67 18.13
CA ASP A 176 -14.62 6.69 17.80
C ASP A 176 -14.04 5.51 17.01
N ALA A 177 -13.24 5.77 15.98
CA ALA A 177 -12.59 4.72 15.18
C ALA A 177 -11.74 3.77 16.03
N LYS A 178 -11.00 4.31 17.01
CA LYS A 178 -10.24 3.51 17.97
C LYS A 178 -11.14 2.67 18.87
N ASN A 179 -12.24 3.22 19.37
CA ASN A 179 -13.16 2.54 20.27
C ASN A 179 -13.97 1.44 19.59
N ARG A 180 -14.15 1.50 18.26
CA ARG A 180 -14.75 0.42 17.46
C ARG A 180 -13.86 -0.82 17.35
N LEU A 181 -12.55 -0.66 17.47
CA LEU A 181 -11.64 -1.81 17.49
C LEU A 181 -11.84 -2.60 18.80
N PRO A 182 -11.98 -3.94 18.74
CA PRO A 182 -12.18 -4.73 19.92
C PRO A 182 -10.94 -4.69 20.82
N ILE A 183 -11.08 -4.07 21.99
CA ILE A 183 -10.04 -4.12 23.03
C ILE A 183 -9.88 -5.56 23.51
N ARG A 184 -8.63 -6.00 23.71
CA ARG A 184 -8.37 -7.26 24.41
C ARG A 184 -8.76 -7.04 25.87
N ARG A 185 -10.01 -7.33 26.23
CA ARG A 185 -10.42 -7.49 27.63
C ARG A 185 -9.56 -8.62 28.20
N TRP A 186 -8.49 -8.26 28.89
CA TRP A 186 -7.83 -9.19 29.80
C TRP A 186 -8.92 -9.66 30.76
N LYS A 187 -9.26 -10.95 30.72
CA LYS A 187 -10.00 -11.56 31.80
C LYS A 187 -9.16 -11.36 33.06
N ARG A 188 -9.60 -10.46 33.92
CA ARG A 188 -9.10 -10.34 35.29
C ARG A 188 -9.63 -11.60 35.97
N TRP A 189 -8.79 -12.63 36.07
CA TRP A 189 -9.09 -13.80 36.87
C TRP A 189 -9.09 -13.32 38.33
N HIS A 190 -10.27 -13.32 38.94
CA HIS A 190 -10.41 -13.38 40.39
C HIS A 190 -10.20 -14.84 40.82
#